data_AF-A0A7S3AXM1-F1
#
_entry.id   AF-A0A7S3AXM1-F1
#
_cell.length_a   1.000
_cell.length_b   1.000
_cell.length_c   1.000
_cell.angle_alpha   90.00
_cell.angle_beta   90.00
_cell.angle_gamma   90.00
#
_symmetry.space_group_name_H-M   'P 1'
#
loop_
_entity.id
_entity.type
_entity.pdbx_description
1 polymer ?
#
loop_
_entity_poly.entity_id
_entity_poly.type
_entity_poly.pdbx_seq_one_letter_code
_entity_poly.pdbx_strand_id
1 'polypeptide(L)'
;LLTAPLYLKWALVFEDPESRTIWLAKALPRDWLDAGQTVVAAHVPTRHGRVSMVLKSVAASLSSPYQVHANVTLPAKGFVDDKPPGGLRLRLRVPSQYAGRLSAVAVGGIPWAAYNATAETIDFAADKLTPALLGRMQSIVASFSTSQLSINT
;
A
#
# COMPACT_ATOMS: atom_id res chain seq x y z
N LEU A 1 -20.93 -20.11 -8.45
CA LEU A 1 -19.71 -19.46 -8.97
C LEU A 1 -19.29 -18.33 -8.03
N LEU A 2 -18.53 -18.62 -6.97
CA LEU A 2 -18.07 -17.65 -5.96
C LEU A 2 -16.61 -17.21 -6.19
N THR A 3 -16.04 -17.61 -7.32
CA THR A 3 -14.60 -17.59 -7.58
C THR A 3 -14.08 -16.18 -7.89
N ALA A 4 -14.78 -15.43 -8.75
CA ALA A 4 -14.33 -14.09 -9.14
C ALA A 4 -14.34 -13.07 -7.96
N PRO A 5 -15.39 -12.99 -7.13
CA PRO A 5 -15.37 -12.10 -5.96
C PRO A 5 -14.28 -12.46 -4.93
N LEU A 6 -14.00 -13.77 -4.76
CA LEU A 6 -12.97 -14.23 -3.83
C LEU A 6 -11.56 -13.86 -4.33
N TYR A 7 -11.26 -14.06 -5.60
CA TYR A 7 -9.98 -13.65 -6.17
C TYR A 7 -9.81 -12.14 -6.15
N LEU A 8 -10.86 -11.35 -6.39
CA LEU A 8 -10.80 -9.91 -6.24
C LEU A 8 -10.51 -9.49 -4.79
N LYS A 9 -11.16 -10.14 -3.81
CA LYS A 9 -10.84 -9.94 -2.40
C LYS A 9 -9.35 -10.19 -2.17
N TRP A 10 -8.81 -11.32 -2.61
CA TRP A 10 -7.39 -11.64 -2.43
C TRP A 10 -6.44 -10.73 -3.24
N ALA A 11 -6.86 -10.19 -4.37
CA ALA A 11 -6.07 -9.19 -5.08
C ALA A 11 -5.92 -7.88 -4.27
N LEU A 12 -6.98 -7.50 -3.55
CA LEU A 12 -7.08 -6.25 -2.78
C LEU A 12 -6.60 -6.39 -1.32
N VAL A 13 -6.92 -7.49 -0.65
CA VAL A 13 -6.54 -7.80 0.73
C VAL A 13 -6.28 -9.31 0.84
N PHE A 14 -5.02 -9.67 1.06
CA PHE A 14 -4.59 -11.06 1.17
C PHE A 14 -3.87 -11.31 2.49
N GLU A 15 -4.33 -12.32 3.22
CA GLU A 15 -3.65 -12.79 4.41
C GLU A 15 -2.71 -13.92 4.00
N ASP A 16 -1.43 -13.61 3.87
CA ASP A 16 -0.45 -14.58 3.42
C ASP A 16 -0.18 -15.61 4.54
N PRO A 17 -0.48 -16.90 4.33
CA PRO A 17 -0.32 -17.90 5.38
C PRO A 17 1.16 -18.17 5.68
N GLU A 18 2.04 -18.02 4.69
CA GLU A 18 3.46 -18.37 4.81
C GLU A 18 4.22 -17.25 5.52
N SER A 19 4.15 -16.02 4.98
CA SER A 19 4.84 -14.88 5.59
C SER A 19 4.11 -14.33 6.82
N ARG A 20 2.85 -14.73 7.03
CA ARG A 20 1.94 -14.18 8.06
C ARG A 20 1.76 -12.65 7.94
N THR A 21 1.93 -12.12 6.73
CA THR A 21 1.77 -10.69 6.40
C THR A 21 0.38 -10.46 5.83
N ILE A 22 -0.25 -9.35 6.20
CA ILE A 22 -1.43 -8.86 5.49
C ILE A 22 -0.96 -7.99 4.33
N TRP A 23 -1.32 -8.39 3.12
CA TRP A 23 -1.06 -7.61 1.92
C TRP A 23 -2.28 -6.77 1.55
N LEU A 24 -2.03 -5.51 1.22
CA LEU A 24 -2.99 -4.61 0.59
C LEU A 24 -2.58 -4.38 -0.85
N ALA A 25 -3.54 -4.49 -1.77
CA ALA A 25 -3.35 -4.37 -3.22
C ALA A 25 -2.27 -5.30 -3.82
N LYS A 26 -2.07 -6.51 -3.27
CA LYS A 26 -1.03 -7.48 -3.67
C LYS A 26 -0.96 -7.70 -5.19
N ALA A 27 -2.12 -7.81 -5.83
CA ALA A 27 -2.26 -8.13 -7.24
C ALA A 27 -3.14 -7.14 -8.01
N LEU A 28 -3.20 -5.87 -7.57
CA LEU A 28 -3.95 -4.82 -8.25
C LEU A 28 -3.51 -4.69 -9.72
N PRO A 29 -4.43 -4.61 -10.70
CA PRO A 29 -4.07 -4.29 -12.09
C PRO A 29 -3.42 -2.91 -12.17
N ARG A 30 -2.43 -2.74 -13.05
CA ARG A 30 -1.67 -1.47 -13.15
C ARG A 30 -2.56 -0.31 -13.58
N ASP A 31 -3.44 -0.55 -14.54
CA ASP A 31 -4.34 0.44 -15.13
C ASP A 31 -5.36 1.00 -14.12
N TRP A 32 -5.61 0.29 -13.01
CA TRP A 32 -6.46 0.80 -11.93
C TRP A 32 -5.82 1.94 -11.15
N LEU A 33 -4.52 2.17 -11.33
CA LEU A 33 -3.79 3.33 -10.81
C LEU A 33 -3.39 4.30 -11.93
N ASP A 34 -4.02 4.26 -13.11
CA ASP A 34 -3.87 5.35 -14.09
C ASP A 34 -4.21 6.70 -13.47
N ALA A 35 -3.60 7.78 -13.95
CA ALA A 35 -3.72 9.10 -13.32
C ALA A 35 -5.19 9.52 -13.11
N GLY A 36 -5.54 9.92 -11.88
CA GLY A 36 -6.90 10.34 -11.52
C GLY A 36 -7.84 9.21 -11.11
N GLN A 37 -7.44 7.94 -11.25
CA GLN A 37 -8.20 6.80 -10.79
C GLN A 37 -8.23 6.70 -9.26
N THR A 38 -9.28 6.06 -8.75
CA THR A 38 -9.44 5.76 -7.33
C THR A 38 -9.88 4.31 -7.14
N VAL A 39 -9.18 3.59 -6.28
CA VAL A 39 -9.51 2.22 -5.89
C VAL A 39 -9.96 2.24 -4.43
N VAL A 40 -11.11 1.62 -4.14
CA VAL A 40 -11.66 1.51 -2.79
C VAL A 40 -11.91 0.06 -2.44
N ALA A 41 -11.36 -0.37 -1.30
CA ALA A 41 -11.69 -1.63 -0.65
C ALA A 41 -12.18 -1.29 0.76
N ALA A 42 -13.49 -1.38 1.01
CA ALA A 42 -14.08 -0.98 2.28
C ALA A 42 -14.47 -2.19 3.15
N HIS A 43 -14.16 -2.13 4.44
CA HIS A 43 -14.60 -3.09 5.46
C HIS A 43 -14.29 -4.56 5.15
N VAL A 44 -13.18 -4.81 4.44
CA VAL A 44 -12.79 -6.14 4.00
C VAL A 44 -12.45 -7.00 5.23
N PRO A 45 -13.09 -8.15 5.42
CA PRO A 45 -12.87 -8.98 6.59
C PRO A 45 -11.54 -9.72 6.51
N THR A 46 -10.76 -9.63 7.60
CA THR A 46 -9.54 -10.40 7.87
C THR A 46 -9.63 -11.07 9.24
N ARG A 47 -8.72 -12.00 9.57
CA ARG A 47 -8.65 -12.56 10.94
C ARG A 47 -8.37 -11.49 12.00
N HIS A 48 -7.71 -10.41 11.60
CA HIS A 48 -7.33 -9.26 12.43
C HIS A 48 -8.41 -8.16 12.45
N GLY A 49 -9.62 -8.46 11.99
CA GLY A 49 -10.74 -7.51 11.90
C GLY A 49 -10.90 -6.90 10.51
N ARG A 50 -11.67 -5.81 10.41
CA ARG A 50 -12.06 -5.21 9.13
C ARG A 50 -11.09 -4.12 8.69
N VAL A 51 -10.48 -4.30 7.54
CA VAL A 51 -9.55 -3.34 6.93
C VAL A 51 -10.24 -2.56 5.82
N SER A 52 -9.96 -1.27 5.75
CA SER A 52 -10.33 -0.43 4.60
C SER A 52 -9.09 0.20 3.98
N MET A 53 -9.12 0.36 2.66
CA MET A 53 -8.08 1.01 1.88
C MET A 53 -8.71 1.87 0.79
N VAL A 54 -8.21 3.09 0.62
CA VAL A 54 -8.45 3.95 -0.54
C VAL A 54 -7.09 4.26 -1.17
N LEU A 55 -6.97 4.09 -2.48
CA LEU A 55 -5.80 4.50 -3.26
C LEU A 55 -6.27 5.52 -4.30
N LYS A 56 -5.66 6.70 -4.33
CA LYS A 56 -5.92 7.73 -5.34
C LYS A 56 -4.61 8.06 -6.06
N SER A 57 -4.59 7.88 -7.38
CA SER A 57 -3.45 8.26 -8.21
C SER A 57 -3.52 9.73 -8.58
N VAL A 58 -2.38 10.40 -8.53
CA VAL A 58 -2.22 11.81 -8.85
C VAL A 58 -1.22 11.92 -10.00
N ALA A 59 -1.63 12.56 -11.09
CA ALA A 59 -0.78 12.79 -12.25
C ALA A 59 0.48 13.55 -11.87
N ALA A 60 1.59 13.26 -12.55
CA ALA A 60 2.75 14.13 -12.50
C ALA A 60 2.41 15.51 -13.09
N SER A 61 3.05 16.55 -12.57
CA SER A 61 2.99 17.92 -13.07
C SER A 61 4.41 18.49 -13.19
N LEU A 62 4.54 19.73 -13.65
CA LEU A 62 5.83 20.42 -13.68
C LEU A 62 6.48 20.58 -12.29
N SER A 63 5.68 20.55 -11.22
CA SER A 63 6.12 20.78 -9.84
C SER A 63 6.02 19.56 -8.93
N SER A 64 5.45 18.44 -9.40
CA SER A 64 5.25 17.24 -8.59
C SER A 64 5.43 15.97 -9.41
N PRO A 65 6.09 14.93 -8.86
CA PRO A 65 6.10 13.61 -9.49
C PRO A 65 4.70 12.98 -9.51
N TYR A 66 4.58 11.86 -10.22
CA TYR A 66 3.40 11.00 -10.10
C TYR A 66 3.34 10.45 -8.67
N GLN A 67 2.15 10.44 -8.07
CA GLN A 67 1.95 10.01 -6.69
C GLN A 67 0.77 9.06 -6.56
N VAL A 68 0.82 8.23 -5.52
CA VAL A 68 -0.37 7.53 -5.01
C VAL A 68 -0.59 7.98 -3.57
N HIS A 69 -1.77 8.52 -3.32
CA HIS A 69 -2.25 8.90 -2.00
C HIS A 69 -3.08 7.73 -1.47
N ALA A 70 -2.60 7.09 -0.42
CA ALA A 70 -3.25 5.95 0.20
C ALA A 70 -3.81 6.32 1.58
N ASN A 71 -5.02 5.88 1.87
CA ASN A 71 -5.62 5.92 3.19
C ASN A 71 -5.92 4.48 3.60
N VAL A 72 -5.30 4.03 4.70
CA VAL A 72 -5.48 2.69 5.24
C VAL A 72 -6.05 2.80 6.65
N THR A 73 -7.23 2.22 6.86
CA THR A 73 -7.90 2.17 8.15
C THR A 73 -7.86 0.74 8.68
N LEU A 74 -7.26 0.59 9.85
CA LEU A 74 -7.06 -0.69 10.53
C LEU A 74 -7.77 -0.70 11.88
N PRO A 75 -8.35 -1.83 12.31
CA PRO A 75 -8.94 -1.96 13.63
C PRO A 75 -7.84 -2.04 14.69
N ALA A 76 -7.88 -1.16 15.69
CA ALA A 76 -6.84 -1.10 16.73
C ALA A 76 -6.61 -2.46 17.42
N LYS A 77 -7.69 -3.15 17.87
CA LYS A 77 -7.59 -4.45 18.55
C LYS A 77 -6.78 -5.48 17.77
N GLY A 78 -7.06 -5.66 16.48
CA GLY A 78 -6.39 -6.69 15.66
C GLY A 78 -5.06 -6.27 15.03
N PHE A 79 -4.63 -5.02 15.19
CA PHE A 79 -3.35 -4.54 14.65
C PHE A 79 -2.44 -3.95 15.72
N VAL A 80 -2.90 -3.90 16.97
CA VAL A 80 -2.12 -3.50 18.15
C VAL A 80 -2.02 -4.66 19.14
N ASP A 81 -3.13 -5.28 19.50
CA ASP A 81 -3.14 -6.34 20.53
C ASP A 81 -2.87 -7.72 19.92
N ASP A 82 -3.46 -8.01 18.76
CA ASP A 82 -3.32 -9.28 18.03
C ASP A 82 -2.69 -9.03 16.65
N LYS A 83 -1.48 -8.49 16.63
CA LYS A 83 -0.84 -8.01 15.38
C LYS A 83 -0.56 -9.16 14.42
N PRO A 84 -0.70 -8.97 13.09
CA PRO A 84 -0.20 -9.93 12.12
C PRO A 84 1.33 -10.10 12.32
N PRO A 85 1.84 -11.31 12.59
CA PRO A 85 3.26 -11.51 12.91
C PRO A 85 4.21 -11.07 11.79
N GLY A 86 3.79 -11.21 10.53
CA GLY A 86 4.53 -10.74 9.35
C GLY A 86 4.28 -9.27 9.00
N GLY A 87 3.56 -8.54 9.84
CA GLY A 87 3.21 -7.13 9.63
C GLY A 87 2.19 -6.91 8.52
N LEU A 88 2.25 -5.72 7.94
CA LEU A 88 1.42 -5.27 6.83
C LEU A 88 2.31 -4.82 5.67
N ARG A 89 1.88 -5.11 4.45
CA ARG A 89 2.53 -4.66 3.22
C ARG A 89 1.52 -4.07 2.26
N LEU A 90 1.73 -2.83 1.85
CA LEU A 90 0.97 -2.18 0.78
C LEU A 90 1.77 -2.29 -0.51
N ARG A 91 1.15 -2.77 -1.59
CA ARG A 91 1.78 -2.79 -2.92
C ARG A 91 1.08 -1.82 -3.85
N LEU A 92 1.87 -1.01 -4.55
CA LEU A 92 1.39 0.03 -5.46
C LEU A 92 1.84 -0.31 -6.89
N ARG A 93 1.08 -1.15 -7.59
CA ARG A 93 1.38 -1.50 -8.99
C ARG A 93 0.98 -0.34 -9.89
N VAL A 94 1.81 0.69 -9.97
CA VAL A 94 1.55 1.89 -10.77
C VAL A 94 1.66 1.59 -12.28
N PRO A 95 1.19 2.49 -13.17
CA PRO A 95 1.38 2.34 -14.61
C PRO A 95 2.84 2.06 -14.98
N SER A 96 3.06 1.29 -16.05
CA SER A 96 4.37 0.70 -16.39
C SER A 96 5.52 1.72 -16.49
N GLN A 97 5.23 2.95 -16.96
CA GLN A 97 6.19 4.05 -17.06
C GLN A 97 6.75 4.51 -15.70
N TYR A 98 6.07 4.20 -14.59
CA TYR A 98 6.49 4.50 -13.21
C TYR A 98 6.92 3.26 -12.43
N ALA A 99 6.82 2.06 -13.03
CA ALA A 99 7.13 0.81 -12.34
C ALA A 99 8.60 0.75 -11.93
N GLY A 100 8.86 0.32 -10.69
CA GLY A 100 10.23 0.27 -10.15
C GLY A 100 10.80 1.64 -9.72
N ARG A 101 9.99 2.71 -9.76
CA ARG A 101 10.45 4.09 -9.53
C ARG A 101 9.92 4.72 -8.24
N LEU A 102 9.38 3.92 -7.31
CA LEU A 102 8.99 4.42 -5.99
C LEU A 102 10.24 4.98 -5.29
N SER A 103 10.26 6.29 -5.09
CA SER A 103 11.44 7.05 -4.69
C SER A 103 11.30 7.74 -3.33
N ALA A 104 10.07 7.92 -2.85
CA ALA A 104 9.82 8.44 -1.52
C ALA A 104 8.46 7.97 -1.01
N VAL A 105 8.38 7.76 0.30
CA VAL A 105 7.14 7.48 1.02
C VAL A 105 7.07 8.39 2.24
N ALA A 106 5.89 8.96 2.49
CA ALA A 106 5.57 9.63 3.75
C ALA A 106 4.32 9.01 4.37
N VAL A 107 4.31 8.82 5.69
CA VAL A 107 3.20 8.27 6.46
C VAL A 107 2.82 9.28 7.55
N GLY A 108 1.63 9.87 7.42
CA GLY A 108 1.20 11.02 8.21
C GLY A 108 2.13 12.23 8.05
N GLY A 109 2.67 12.44 6.84
CA GLY A 109 3.64 13.51 6.55
C GLY A 109 5.08 13.23 7.00
N ILE A 110 5.35 12.11 7.65
CA ILE A 110 6.69 11.75 8.14
C ILE A 110 7.38 10.84 7.11
N PRO A 111 8.63 11.12 6.69
CA PRO A 111 9.37 10.23 5.81
C PRO A 111 9.42 8.79 6.33
N TRP A 112 9.15 7.84 5.44
CA TRP A 112 9.10 6.42 5.74
C TRP A 112 10.11 5.68 4.87
N ALA A 113 11.10 5.03 5.50
CA ALA A 113 12.21 4.40 4.80
C ALA A 113 11.97 2.92 4.44
N ALA A 114 10.99 2.26 5.07
CA ALA A 114 10.69 0.86 4.82
C ALA A 114 9.80 0.73 3.57
N TYR A 115 10.41 0.86 2.39
CA TYR A 115 9.80 0.59 1.10
C TYR A 115 10.80 -0.07 0.14
N ASN A 116 10.30 -0.76 -0.87
CA ASN A 116 11.11 -1.36 -1.92
C ASN A 116 10.66 -0.83 -3.29
N ALA A 117 11.58 -0.16 -3.98
CA ALA A 117 11.30 0.46 -5.27
C ALA A 117 10.89 -0.57 -6.34
N THR A 118 11.69 -1.63 -6.50
CA THR A 118 11.51 -2.68 -7.51
C THR A 118 10.23 -3.49 -7.29
N ALA A 119 9.91 -3.83 -6.05
CA ALA A 119 8.69 -4.56 -5.70
C ALA A 119 7.44 -3.67 -5.66
N GLU A 120 7.64 -2.34 -5.62
CA GLU A 120 6.63 -1.30 -5.46
C GLU A 120 5.87 -1.48 -4.13
N THR A 121 6.58 -1.79 -3.04
CA THR A 121 5.98 -2.09 -1.73
C THR A 121 6.35 -1.08 -0.66
N ILE A 122 5.42 -0.85 0.27
CA ILE A 122 5.62 -0.13 1.52
C ILE A 122 5.38 -1.13 2.66
N ASP A 123 6.35 -1.22 3.54
CA ASP A 123 6.45 -2.25 4.57
C ASP A 123 6.23 -1.69 5.96
N PHE A 124 5.38 -2.36 6.74
CA PHE A 124 5.09 -2.04 8.13
C PHE A 124 5.31 -3.30 8.98
N ALA A 125 6.49 -3.40 9.58
CA ALA A 125 6.83 -4.49 10.47
C ALA A 125 5.90 -4.53 11.70
N ALA A 126 5.64 -5.71 12.24
CA ALA A 126 4.68 -5.92 13.32
C ALA A 126 5.02 -5.10 14.59
N ASP A 127 6.30 -4.94 14.91
CA ASP A 127 6.77 -4.14 16.04
C ASP A 127 6.44 -2.64 15.87
N LYS A 128 6.34 -2.14 14.63
CA LYS A 128 6.01 -0.74 14.32
C LYS A 128 4.51 -0.43 14.35
N LEU A 129 3.65 -1.45 14.24
CA LEU A 129 2.19 -1.27 14.30
C LEU A 129 1.76 -0.83 15.70
N THR A 130 1.70 0.48 15.89
CA THR A 130 1.31 1.17 17.13
C THR A 130 0.05 2.01 16.87
N PRO A 131 -0.73 2.35 17.90
CA PRO A 131 -1.91 3.21 17.73
C PRO A 131 -1.60 4.53 16.98
N ALA A 132 -0.45 5.15 17.29
CA ALA A 132 0.00 6.37 16.62
C ALA A 132 0.28 6.15 15.12
N LEU A 133 0.95 5.05 14.76
CA LEU A 133 1.20 4.73 13.35
C LEU A 133 -0.10 4.44 12.61
N LEU A 134 -1.01 3.65 13.22
CA LEU A 134 -2.32 3.34 12.63
C LEU A 134 -3.10 4.61 12.28
N GLY A 135 -3.06 5.65 13.13
CA GLY A 135 -3.68 6.95 12.83
C GLY A 135 -3.03 7.65 11.62
N ARG A 136 -1.68 7.59 11.52
CA ARG A 136 -0.93 8.20 10.41
C ARG A 136 -1.13 7.49 9.07
N MET A 137 -1.45 6.19 9.10
CA MET A 137 -1.70 5.40 7.89
C MET A 137 -2.94 5.83 7.09
N GLN A 138 -3.79 6.69 7.66
CA GLN A 138 -4.88 7.36 6.94
C GLN A 138 -4.38 8.43 5.96
N SER A 139 -3.09 8.75 5.98
CA SER A 139 -2.43 9.64 5.03
C SER A 139 -1.05 9.09 4.67
N ILE A 140 -1.00 8.27 3.63
CA ILE A 140 0.24 7.76 3.04
C ILE A 140 0.42 8.42 1.68
N VAL A 141 1.58 9.00 1.42
CA VAL A 141 1.94 9.57 0.11
C VAL A 141 3.15 8.84 -0.43
N ALA A 142 2.98 8.13 -1.54
CA ALA A 142 4.03 7.46 -2.27
C ALA A 142 4.35 8.23 -3.55
N SER A 143 5.60 8.63 -3.74
CA SER A 143 6.05 9.38 -4.92
C SER A 143 6.91 8.51 -5.82
N PHE A 144 6.70 8.64 -7.13
CA PHE A 144 7.39 7.85 -8.15
C PHE A 144 8.18 8.77 -9.08
N SER A 145 9.50 8.56 -9.19
CA SER A 145 10.35 9.39 -10.03
C SER A 145 10.08 9.17 -11.52
N THR A 146 10.29 10.22 -12.31
CA THR A 146 10.25 10.17 -13.79
C THR A 146 11.62 9.82 -14.40
N SER A 147 12.70 9.78 -13.60
CA SER A 147 14.01 9.27 -13.98
C SER A 147 14.32 7.94 -13.28
N GLN A 148 15.01 7.03 -13.97
CA GLN A 148 15.69 5.90 -13.33
C GLN A 148 16.79 6.49 -12.43
N LEU A 149 16.87 6.04 -11.18
CA LEU A 149 18.04 6.27 -10.33
C LEU A 149 19.26 5.71 -11.09
N SER A 150 20.14 6.59 -11.57
CA SER A 150 21.45 6.21 -12.06
C SER A 150 22.24 5.68 -10.87
N ILE A 151 22.45 4.37 -10.85
CA ILE A 151 23.37 3.73 -9.92
C ILE A 151 24.77 4.11 -10.42
N ASN A 152 25.40 5.11 -9.79
CA ASN A 152 26.80 5.38 -10.04
C ASN A 152 27.61 4.17 -9.58
N THR A 153 28.46 3.69 -10.50
CA THR A 153 29.32 2.51 -10.40
C THR A 153 30.38 2.66 -9.31
#